data_AF-A0A8J6MMM7-F1
#
_entry.id   AF-A0A8J6MMM7-F1
#
_cell.length_a   1.000
_cell.length_b   1.000
_cell.length_c   1.000
_cell.angle_alpha   90.00
_cell.angle_beta   90.00
_cell.angle_gamma   90.00
#
_symmetry.space_group_name_H-M   'P 1'
#
loop_
_entity.id
_entity.type
_entity.pdbx_description
1 polymer ?
#
loop_
_entity_poly.entity_id
_entity_poly.type
_entity_poly.pdbx_seq_one_letter_code
_entity_poly.pdbx_strand_id
1 'polypeptide(L)'
;MKASSSTSEYKLKVTEPFRLDLTVAVLRRLSINIVDIFTSEGHSIRALDDFCEPVIVRVTQTQPAMLTCTIEGEASDHSQALTIVRRILGVESDISHFHRAARKVPWLWPLATAMKGVKPPRYPTLWEAYVNAILFQLVSLAAASSILRRIVSAIGLTIERDKITFHTFSSVESFMSTSDDLLRTAGLSTSKLATLRRVADAIESKLLNETLLEGLPSPEAAALLRQIKGIGS
;
A
#
# COMPACT_ATOMS: atom_id res chain seq x y z
N MET A 1 20.43 8.74 23.19
CA MET A 1 20.79 7.31 23.16
C MET A 1 20.03 6.73 21.98
N LYS A 2 20.70 6.44 20.84
CA LYS A 2 20.02 5.78 19.72
C LYS A 2 19.61 4.40 20.20
N ALA A 3 18.32 4.12 20.27
CA ALA A 3 17.87 2.80 20.60
C ALA A 3 18.33 1.85 19.47
N SER A 4 18.70 0.64 19.88
CA SER A 4 19.25 -0.35 18.96
C SER A 4 18.08 -0.90 18.16
N SER A 5 18.07 -0.68 16.84
CA SER A 5 17.16 -1.36 15.92
C SER A 5 17.12 -2.85 16.27
N SER A 6 15.94 -3.34 16.61
CA SER A 6 15.70 -4.71 17.03
C SER A 6 15.09 -5.48 15.87
N THR A 7 15.58 -6.69 15.64
CA THR A 7 14.99 -7.60 14.65
C THR A 7 14.21 -8.69 15.38
N SER A 8 12.92 -8.82 15.07
CA SER A 8 12.05 -9.83 15.68
C SER A 8 11.20 -10.53 14.64
N GLU A 9 10.95 -11.82 14.87
CA GLU A 9 10.09 -12.64 14.02
C GLU A 9 8.74 -12.90 14.68
N TYR A 10 7.67 -12.76 13.88
CA TYR A 10 6.29 -12.97 14.29
C TYR A 10 5.59 -13.93 13.33
N LYS A 11 4.65 -14.72 13.85
CA LYS A 11 3.78 -15.59 13.04
C LYS A 11 2.41 -14.95 12.86
N LEU A 12 1.93 -14.88 11.61
CA LEU A 12 0.62 -14.33 11.26
C LEU A 12 -0.26 -15.44 10.68
N LYS A 13 -1.31 -15.83 11.42
CA LYS A 13 -2.34 -16.73 10.89
C LYS A 13 -3.12 -16.01 9.79
N VAL A 14 -3.44 -16.73 8.72
CA VAL A 14 -4.23 -16.23 7.59
C VAL A 14 -5.53 -17.02 7.42
N THR A 15 -6.55 -16.36 6.87
CA THR A 15 -7.79 -17.00 6.42
C THR A 15 -7.51 -17.70 5.09
N GLU A 16 -7.57 -19.03 5.06
CA GLU A 16 -7.34 -19.81 3.85
C GLU A 16 -8.49 -19.73 2.83
N PRO A 17 -8.23 -19.94 1.52
CA PRO A 17 -6.90 -20.03 0.91
C PRO A 17 -6.19 -18.67 0.91
N PHE A 18 -4.85 -18.69 1.05
CA PHE A 18 -4.01 -17.49 1.00
C PHE A 18 -2.75 -17.76 0.18
N ARG A 19 -2.40 -16.82 -0.71
CA ARG A 19 -1.19 -16.85 -1.53
C ARG A 19 -0.50 -15.51 -1.45
N LEU A 20 0.62 -15.46 -0.73
CA LEU A 20 1.41 -14.24 -0.51
C LEU A 20 1.92 -13.68 -1.84
N ASP A 21 2.51 -14.52 -2.67
CA ASP A 21 3.04 -14.16 -3.98
C ASP A 21 1.98 -13.53 -4.89
N LEU A 22 0.79 -14.11 -4.97
CA LEU A 22 -0.30 -13.55 -5.78
C LEU A 22 -0.86 -12.25 -5.18
N THR A 23 -1.02 -12.20 -3.85
CA THR A 23 -1.53 -11.01 -3.14
C THR A 23 -0.58 -9.82 -3.29
N VAL A 24 0.72 -10.05 -3.12
CA VAL A 24 1.76 -9.03 -3.28
C VAL A 24 1.93 -8.64 -4.75
N ALA A 25 1.75 -9.56 -5.70
CA ALA A 25 1.73 -9.21 -7.12
C ALA A 25 0.62 -8.21 -7.46
N VAL A 26 -0.59 -8.37 -6.88
CA VAL A 26 -1.70 -7.42 -7.05
C VAL A 26 -1.37 -6.06 -6.41
N LEU A 27 -0.81 -6.05 -5.20
CA LEU A 27 -0.40 -4.82 -4.52
C LEU A 27 0.66 -4.06 -5.31
N ARG A 28 1.71 -4.77 -5.74
CA ARG A 28 2.87 -4.23 -6.43
C ARG A 28 2.53 -3.73 -7.83
N ARG A 29 1.59 -4.39 -8.52
CA ARG A 29 1.17 -4.19 -9.92
C ARG A 29 2.26 -4.47 -10.97
N LEU A 30 3.45 -3.85 -10.83
CA LEU A 30 4.60 -4.01 -11.73
C LEU A 30 5.90 -4.12 -10.93
N SER A 31 6.87 -4.89 -11.43
CA SER A 31 8.19 -5.09 -10.79
C SER A 31 9.02 -3.81 -10.62
N ILE A 32 8.67 -2.72 -11.30
CA ILE A 32 9.32 -1.41 -11.16
C ILE A 32 8.88 -0.61 -9.93
N ASN A 33 7.89 -1.11 -9.16
CA ASN A 33 7.52 -0.53 -7.88
C ASN A 33 8.68 -0.73 -6.88
N ILE A 34 9.17 0.38 -6.32
CA ILE A 34 10.33 0.42 -5.42
C ILE A 34 9.95 0.45 -3.93
N VAL A 35 8.65 0.55 -3.61
CA VAL A 35 8.12 0.53 -2.24
C VAL A 35 7.75 -0.89 -1.84
N ASP A 36 7.05 -1.61 -2.72
CA ASP A 36 6.66 -3.02 -2.53
C ASP A 36 7.64 -3.93 -3.28
N ILE A 37 8.61 -4.48 -2.56
CA ILE A 37 9.63 -5.36 -3.12
C ILE A 37 9.16 -6.81 -2.96
N PHE A 38 9.29 -7.60 -4.03
CA PHE A 38 9.10 -9.05 -3.95
C PHE A 38 10.26 -9.74 -4.65
N THR A 39 11.07 -10.46 -3.87
CA THR A 39 12.33 -11.07 -4.32
C THR A 39 12.10 -12.43 -4.98
N SER A 40 13.12 -12.93 -5.71
CA SER A 40 13.10 -14.27 -6.33
C SER A 40 12.96 -15.40 -5.31
N GLU A 41 13.39 -15.17 -4.07
CA GLU A 41 13.34 -16.13 -2.96
C GLU A 41 11.97 -16.13 -2.27
N GLY A 42 11.02 -15.29 -2.73
CA GLY A 42 9.67 -15.23 -2.18
C GLY A 42 9.51 -14.33 -0.96
N HIS A 43 10.42 -13.37 -0.76
CA HIS A 43 10.29 -12.36 0.29
C HIS A 43 9.49 -11.17 -0.20
N SER A 44 8.38 -10.86 0.46
CA SER A 44 7.73 -9.55 0.36
C SER A 44 8.41 -8.60 1.34
N ILE A 45 8.97 -7.48 0.88
CA ILE A 45 9.66 -6.51 1.72
C ILE A 45 9.07 -5.13 1.50
N ARG A 46 8.84 -4.41 2.59
CA ARG A 46 8.35 -3.03 2.55
C ARG A 46 8.94 -2.23 3.71
N ALA A 47 9.43 -1.04 3.41
CA ALA A 47 9.76 -0.05 4.43
C ALA A 47 8.54 0.82 4.73
N LEU A 48 8.29 1.05 6.01
CA LEU A 48 7.20 1.88 6.51
C LEU A 48 7.78 3.08 7.26
N ASP A 49 7.20 4.24 7.00
CA ASP A 49 7.44 5.48 7.73
C ASP A 49 6.39 5.65 8.85
N ASP A 50 6.32 6.85 9.44
CA ASP A 50 5.41 7.21 10.54
C ASP A 50 5.66 6.43 11.85
N PHE A 51 6.95 6.20 12.12
CA PHE A 51 7.49 5.57 13.33
C PHE A 51 8.64 6.44 13.88
N CYS A 52 9.10 6.15 15.11
CA CYS A 52 10.25 6.86 15.69
C CYS A 52 11.50 6.75 14.78
N GLU A 53 11.73 5.56 14.24
CA GLU A 53 12.62 5.30 13.11
C GLU A 53 11.88 4.44 12.08
N PRO A 54 12.15 4.57 10.77
CA PRO A 54 11.48 3.75 9.77
C PRO A 54 11.67 2.25 10.02
N VAL A 55 10.58 1.51 9.85
CA VAL A 55 10.52 0.07 10.10
C VAL A 55 10.62 -0.69 8.78
N ILE A 56 11.44 -1.74 8.73
CA ILE A 56 11.49 -2.64 7.58
C ILE A 56 10.76 -3.93 7.92
N VAL A 57 9.78 -4.27 7.09
CA VAL A 57 9.00 -5.48 7.26
C VAL A 57 9.26 -6.45 6.14
N ARG A 58 9.51 -7.72 6.49
CA ARG A 58 9.72 -8.82 5.56
C ARG A 58 8.76 -9.95 5.86
N VAL A 59 8.02 -10.39 4.85
CA VAL A 59 7.00 -11.42 4.97
C VAL A 59 7.31 -12.57 4.02
N THR A 60 7.20 -13.80 4.52
CA THR A 60 7.30 -15.04 3.75
C THR A 60 6.15 -15.97 4.06
N GLN A 61 5.84 -16.88 3.14
CA GLN A 61 4.85 -17.93 3.32
C GLN A 61 5.50 -19.28 3.04
N THR A 62 5.84 -20.00 4.10
CA THR A 62 6.37 -21.38 4.01
C THR A 62 5.29 -22.43 4.28
N GLN A 63 4.15 -22.02 4.84
CA GLN A 63 3.00 -22.88 5.14
C GLN A 63 1.70 -22.24 4.63
N PRO A 64 0.70 -23.02 4.19
CA PRO A 64 -0.54 -22.47 3.62
C PRO A 64 -1.29 -21.49 4.55
N ALA A 65 -1.36 -21.81 5.85
CA ALA A 65 -2.16 -21.07 6.84
C ALA A 65 -1.37 -20.07 7.71
N MET A 66 -0.08 -19.86 7.42
CA MET A 66 0.79 -19.06 8.27
C MET A 66 1.81 -18.25 7.46
N LEU A 67 1.91 -16.95 7.76
CA LEU A 67 3.02 -16.11 7.30
C LEU A 67 4.04 -15.95 8.41
N THR A 68 5.30 -15.82 8.02
CA THR A 68 6.38 -15.38 8.90
C THR A 68 6.70 -13.94 8.57
N CYS A 69 6.60 -13.06 9.56
CA CYS A 69 6.81 -11.63 9.46
C CYS A 69 8.01 -11.23 10.32
N THR A 70 9.12 -10.86 9.69
CA THR A 70 10.28 -10.30 10.36
C THR A 70 10.18 -8.78 10.32
N ILE A 71 10.32 -8.14 11.48
CA ILE A 71 10.30 -6.69 11.62
C ILE A 71 11.67 -6.26 12.14
N GLU A 72 12.26 -5.28 11.47
CA GLU A 72 13.45 -4.56 11.89
C GLU A 72 13.06 -3.12 12.23
N GLY A 73 13.26 -2.72 13.49
CA GLY A 73 12.95 -1.40 14.00
C GLY A 73 12.89 -1.36 15.52
N GLU A 74 12.34 -0.27 16.08
CA GLU A 74 12.12 -0.17 17.51
C GLU A 74 11.07 -1.17 17.99
N ALA A 75 11.37 -1.90 19.07
CA ALA A 75 10.48 -2.95 19.58
C ALA A 75 9.09 -2.42 19.99
N SER A 76 9.00 -1.14 20.40
CA SER A 76 7.73 -0.47 20.70
C SER A 76 6.80 -0.38 19.49
N ASP A 77 7.37 -0.34 18.29
CA ASP A 77 6.65 -0.04 17.05
C ASP A 77 6.17 -1.33 16.35
N HIS A 78 6.68 -2.49 16.78
CA HIS A 78 6.37 -3.79 16.17
C HIS A 78 4.88 -4.11 16.18
N SER A 79 4.15 -3.77 17.26
CA SER A 79 2.71 -4.04 17.35
C SER A 79 1.91 -3.27 16.29
N GLN A 80 2.23 -2.00 16.09
CA GLN A 80 1.62 -1.16 15.06
C GLN A 80 2.02 -1.62 13.66
N ALA A 81 3.30 -1.93 13.42
CA ALA A 81 3.78 -2.46 12.15
C ALA A 81 3.09 -3.79 11.78
N LEU A 82 2.90 -4.72 12.73
CA LEU A 82 2.14 -5.96 12.51
C LEU A 82 0.69 -5.67 12.12
N THR A 83 0.04 -4.69 12.76
CA THR A 83 -1.33 -4.29 12.44
C THR A 83 -1.44 -3.77 11.01
N ILE A 84 -0.49 -2.94 10.59
CA ILE A 84 -0.38 -2.43 9.22
C ILE A 84 -0.18 -3.58 8.23
N VAL A 85 0.74 -4.51 8.49
CA VAL A 85 1.01 -5.67 7.62
C VAL A 85 -0.22 -6.55 7.45
N ARG A 86 -0.93 -6.84 8.55
CA ARG A 86 -2.18 -7.62 8.52
C ARG A 86 -3.22 -6.98 7.61
N ARG A 87 -3.35 -5.65 7.69
CA ARG A 87 -4.29 -4.86 6.88
C ARG A 87 -3.89 -4.81 5.42
N ILE A 88 -2.61 -4.53 5.11
CA ILE A 88 -2.07 -4.48 3.74
C ILE A 88 -2.32 -5.81 3.03
N LEU A 89 -1.97 -6.92 3.69
CA LEU A 89 -2.07 -8.26 3.11
C LEU A 89 -3.47 -8.87 3.21
N GLY A 90 -4.39 -8.22 3.93
CA GLY A 90 -5.76 -8.68 4.12
C GLY A 90 -5.84 -10.08 4.75
N VAL A 91 -4.95 -10.38 5.69
CA VAL A 91 -4.76 -11.75 6.22
C VAL A 91 -6.03 -12.38 6.79
N GLU A 92 -6.95 -11.56 7.30
CA GLU A 92 -8.22 -12.00 7.90
C GLU A 92 -9.38 -12.05 6.89
N SER A 93 -9.18 -11.60 5.65
CA SER A 93 -10.25 -11.43 4.67
C SER A 93 -10.85 -12.78 4.24
N ASP A 94 -12.12 -13.01 4.54
CA ASP A 94 -12.88 -14.14 4.00
C ASP A 94 -13.48 -13.77 2.64
N ILE A 95 -12.93 -14.40 1.59
CA ILE A 95 -13.37 -14.24 0.20
C ILE A 95 -14.23 -15.42 -0.27
N SER A 96 -14.67 -16.30 0.63
CA SER A 96 -15.48 -17.46 0.30
C SER A 96 -16.80 -17.08 -0.37
N HIS A 97 -17.39 -15.94 0.02
CA HIS A 97 -18.57 -15.40 -0.65
C HIS A 97 -18.30 -15.07 -2.12
N PHE A 98 -17.19 -14.38 -2.41
CA PHE A 98 -16.77 -14.08 -3.78
C PHE A 98 -16.58 -15.37 -4.60
N HIS A 99 -15.87 -16.37 -4.07
CA HIS A 99 -15.67 -17.65 -4.78
C HIS A 99 -17.00 -18.39 -5.06
N ARG A 100 -17.94 -18.39 -4.11
CA ARG A 100 -19.28 -18.97 -4.31
C ARG A 100 -20.06 -18.25 -5.41
N ALA A 101 -19.97 -16.92 -5.47
CA ALA A 101 -20.61 -16.12 -6.51
C ALA A 101 -19.94 -16.33 -7.87
N ALA A 102 -18.61 -16.28 -7.93
CA ALA A 102 -17.83 -16.45 -9.15
C ALA A 102 -18.05 -17.81 -9.83
N ARG A 103 -18.26 -18.88 -9.05
CA ARG A 103 -18.58 -20.22 -9.57
C ARG A 103 -19.85 -20.26 -10.43
N LYS A 104 -20.78 -19.33 -10.21
CA LYS A 104 -22.02 -19.22 -10.98
C LYS A 104 -21.88 -18.41 -12.27
N VAL A 105 -20.71 -17.81 -12.51
CA VAL A 105 -20.42 -16.95 -13.66
C VAL A 105 -19.37 -17.65 -14.55
N PRO A 106 -19.79 -18.31 -15.66
CA PRO A 106 -18.92 -19.23 -16.41
C PRO A 106 -17.59 -18.63 -16.88
N TRP A 107 -17.58 -17.37 -17.32
CA TRP A 107 -16.35 -16.71 -17.79
C TRP A 107 -15.41 -16.29 -16.64
N LEU A 108 -15.96 -16.06 -15.43
CA LEU A 108 -15.20 -15.60 -14.27
C LEU A 108 -14.58 -16.76 -13.48
N TRP A 109 -15.25 -17.93 -13.48
CA TRP A 109 -14.80 -19.08 -12.69
C TRP A 109 -13.36 -19.56 -12.99
N PRO A 110 -12.93 -19.66 -14.26
CA PRO A 110 -11.53 -20.00 -14.58
C PRO A 110 -10.53 -18.99 -13.98
N LEU A 111 -10.84 -17.68 -14.06
CA LEU A 111 -10.00 -16.62 -13.49
C LEU A 111 -9.95 -16.71 -11.96
N ALA A 112 -11.10 -16.88 -11.30
CA ALA A 112 -11.19 -17.01 -9.85
C ALA A 112 -10.45 -18.25 -9.33
N THR A 113 -10.39 -19.32 -10.13
CA THR A 113 -9.64 -20.54 -9.80
C THR A 113 -8.13 -20.32 -9.97
N ALA A 114 -7.70 -19.70 -11.07
CA ALA A 114 -6.30 -19.38 -11.32
C ALA A 114 -5.71 -18.43 -10.25
N MET A 115 -6.53 -17.50 -9.74
CA MET A 115 -6.15 -16.52 -8.72
C MET A 115 -6.55 -16.93 -7.30
N LYS A 116 -6.82 -18.23 -7.07
CA LYS A 116 -7.24 -18.74 -5.75
C LYS A 116 -6.17 -18.41 -4.69
N GLY A 117 -6.61 -17.73 -3.63
CA GLY A 117 -5.75 -17.32 -2.52
C GLY A 117 -5.27 -15.87 -2.58
N VAL A 118 -5.56 -15.12 -3.65
CA VAL A 118 -5.39 -13.67 -3.66
C VAL A 118 -6.32 -13.04 -2.63
N LYS A 119 -5.77 -12.26 -1.70
CA LYS A 119 -6.56 -11.35 -0.87
C LYS A 119 -6.63 -9.97 -1.51
N PRO A 120 -7.71 -9.19 -1.30
CA PRO A 120 -7.76 -7.81 -1.76
C PRO A 120 -6.79 -6.97 -0.94
N PRO A 121 -5.60 -6.63 -1.46
CA PRO A 121 -4.63 -5.91 -0.65
C PRO A 121 -5.07 -4.46 -0.46
N ARG A 122 -4.64 -3.85 0.65
CA ARG A 122 -4.87 -2.45 0.95
C ARG A 122 -3.56 -1.68 0.95
N TYR A 123 -3.63 -0.38 0.71
CA TYR A 123 -2.51 0.51 1.00
C TYR A 123 -2.39 0.74 2.52
N PRO A 124 -1.17 0.96 3.06
CA PRO A 124 -0.96 1.20 4.47
C PRO A 124 -1.72 2.43 5.00
N THR A 125 -1.79 3.49 4.18
CA THR A 125 -2.40 4.77 4.54
C THR A 125 -3.42 5.23 3.49
N LEU A 126 -4.39 6.03 3.94
CA LEU A 126 -5.34 6.72 3.08
C LEU A 126 -4.66 7.62 2.05
N TRP A 127 -3.60 8.32 2.46
CA TRP A 127 -2.81 9.15 1.56
C TRP A 127 -2.25 8.35 0.39
N GLU A 128 -1.61 7.22 0.66
CA GLU A 128 -1.07 6.36 -0.37
C GLU A 128 -2.17 5.81 -1.30
N ALA A 129 -3.34 5.48 -0.75
CA ALA A 129 -4.50 5.07 -1.54
C ALA A 129 -4.93 6.17 -2.53
N TYR A 130 -4.99 7.43 -2.10
CA TYR A 130 -5.32 8.56 -2.98
C TYR A 130 -4.27 8.81 -4.04
N VAL A 131 -2.98 8.81 -3.66
CA VAL A 131 -1.89 9.00 -4.62
C VAL A 131 -1.97 7.95 -5.72
N ASN A 132 -2.15 6.68 -5.34
CA ASN A 132 -2.30 5.60 -6.31
C ASN A 132 -3.61 5.69 -7.13
N ALA A 133 -4.73 6.13 -6.55
CA ALA A 133 -5.97 6.29 -7.29
C ALA A 133 -5.86 7.44 -8.33
N ILE A 134 -5.32 8.59 -7.93
CA ILE A 134 -5.23 9.80 -8.76
C ILE A 134 -4.15 9.66 -9.83
N LEU A 135 -2.97 9.12 -9.50
CA LEU A 135 -1.88 8.96 -10.47
C LEU A 135 -2.28 8.07 -11.65
N PHE A 136 -3.07 7.04 -11.40
CA PHE A 136 -3.46 6.05 -12.41
C PHE A 136 -4.70 6.47 -13.23
N GLN A 137 -5.28 7.64 -12.98
CA GLN A 137 -6.36 8.17 -13.81
C GLN A 137 -5.89 8.47 -15.24
N LEU A 138 -6.64 7.99 -16.23
CA LEU A 138 -6.52 8.33 -17.66
C LEU A 138 -5.11 8.14 -18.26
N VAL A 139 -4.32 7.19 -17.75
CA VAL A 139 -2.98 6.86 -18.25
C VAL A 139 -2.73 5.35 -18.21
N SER A 140 -1.71 4.87 -18.91
CA SER A 140 -1.32 3.46 -18.83
C SER A 140 -0.72 3.12 -17.47
N LEU A 141 -0.82 1.83 -17.10
CA LEU A 141 -0.20 1.29 -15.89
C LEU A 141 1.32 1.59 -15.84
N ALA A 142 2.02 1.42 -16.96
CA ALA A 142 3.45 1.67 -17.06
C ALA A 142 3.81 3.15 -16.85
N ALA A 143 3.05 4.07 -17.44
CA ALA A 143 3.28 5.51 -17.27
C ALA A 143 3.04 5.96 -15.82
N ALA A 144 1.93 5.54 -15.21
CA ALA A 144 1.62 5.85 -13.82
C ALA A 144 2.65 5.26 -12.84
N SER A 145 3.05 4.00 -13.03
CA SER A 145 4.10 3.39 -12.19
C SER A 145 5.45 4.08 -12.35
N SER A 146 5.79 4.57 -13.55
CA SER A 146 7.01 5.35 -13.79
C SER A 146 6.97 6.71 -13.07
N ILE A 147 5.84 7.42 -13.12
CA ILE A 147 5.63 8.67 -12.37
C ILE A 147 5.72 8.41 -10.87
N LEU A 148 5.02 7.40 -10.37
CA LEU A 148 5.03 7.04 -8.95
C LEU A 148 6.46 6.73 -8.46
N ARG A 149 7.21 5.94 -9.24
CA ARG A 149 8.62 5.65 -8.92
C ARG A 149 9.45 6.94 -8.81
N ARG A 150 9.31 7.88 -9.75
CA ARG A 150 10.05 9.16 -9.69
C ARG A 150 9.67 10.00 -8.48
N ILE A 151 8.38 10.05 -8.12
CA ILE A 151 7.91 10.76 -6.92
C ILE A 151 8.52 10.13 -5.68
N VAL A 152 8.36 8.80 -5.51
CA VAL A 152 8.90 8.09 -4.35
C VAL A 152 10.42 8.27 -4.25
N SER A 153 11.15 8.19 -5.36
CA SER A 153 12.60 8.44 -5.36
C SER A 153 12.98 9.88 -5.02
N ALA A 154 12.13 10.87 -5.33
CA ALA A 154 12.42 12.28 -5.09
C ALA A 154 12.07 12.72 -3.67
N ILE A 155 11.00 12.18 -3.08
CA ILE A 155 10.42 12.71 -1.83
C ILE A 155 10.10 11.63 -0.77
N GLY A 156 10.27 10.35 -1.09
CA GLY A 156 10.21 9.27 -0.09
C GLY A 156 11.51 9.18 0.71
N LEU A 157 11.43 8.69 1.95
CA LEU A 157 12.63 8.47 2.75
C LEU A 157 13.41 7.30 2.16
N THR A 158 14.73 7.47 2.05
CA THR A 158 15.64 6.42 1.60
C THR A 158 16.36 5.83 2.80
N ILE A 159 16.26 4.51 2.95
CA ILE A 159 16.82 3.77 4.08
C ILE A 159 17.86 2.81 3.54
N GLU A 160 19.08 2.90 4.05
CA GLU A 160 20.12 1.92 3.77
C GLU A 160 20.22 0.93 4.95
N ARG A 161 20.08 -0.36 4.65
CA ARG A 161 20.32 -1.48 5.58
C ARG A 161 20.99 -2.62 4.85
N ASP A 162 22.07 -3.15 5.40
CA ASP A 162 22.81 -4.28 4.83
C ASP A 162 23.15 -4.12 3.33
N LYS A 163 23.50 -2.89 2.91
CA LYS A 163 23.78 -2.51 1.50
C LYS A 163 22.59 -2.64 0.55
N ILE A 164 21.38 -2.77 1.09
CA ILE A 164 20.12 -2.70 0.36
C ILE A 164 19.50 -1.34 0.62
N THR A 165 19.06 -0.69 -0.45
CA THR A 165 18.34 0.58 -0.41
C THR A 165 16.84 0.30 -0.44
N PHE A 166 16.13 0.80 0.57
CA PHE A 166 14.68 0.77 0.65
C PHE A 166 14.12 2.19 0.51
N HIS A 167 12.93 2.30 -0.07
CA HIS A 167 12.21 3.55 -0.15
C HIS A 167 10.88 3.42 0.60
N THR A 168 10.62 4.33 1.53
CA THR A 168 9.27 4.46 2.08
C THR A 168 8.36 5.10 1.03
N PHE A 169 7.05 4.97 1.22
CA PHE A 169 6.15 5.88 0.52
C PHE A 169 6.38 7.32 1.04
N SER A 170 5.98 8.32 0.27
CA SER A 170 6.08 9.71 0.70
C SER A 170 4.97 10.06 1.69
N SER A 171 5.29 10.68 2.82
CA SER A 171 4.31 11.22 3.77
C SER A 171 3.54 12.40 3.17
N VAL A 172 2.40 12.73 3.79
CA VAL A 172 1.62 13.92 3.42
C VAL A 172 2.46 15.19 3.61
N GLU A 173 3.17 15.29 4.73
CA GLU A 173 4.07 16.40 5.05
C GLU A 173 5.19 16.58 4.00
N SER A 174 5.86 15.49 3.62
CA SER A 174 6.92 15.53 2.60
C SER A 174 6.36 15.99 1.25
N PHE A 175 5.19 15.48 0.87
CA PHE A 175 4.52 15.95 -0.35
C PHE A 175 4.16 17.44 -0.25
N MET A 176 3.58 17.88 0.86
CA MET A 176 3.15 19.26 1.10
C MET A 176 4.29 20.28 1.10
N SER A 177 5.45 19.91 1.65
CA SER A 177 6.66 20.75 1.66
C SER A 177 7.43 20.76 0.34
N THR A 178 7.17 19.82 -0.56
CA THR A 178 7.82 19.74 -1.88
C THR A 178 7.27 20.79 -2.83
N SER A 179 8.13 21.44 -3.63
CA SER A 179 7.70 22.40 -4.65
C SER A 179 6.91 21.74 -5.81
N ASP A 180 5.96 22.49 -6.36
CA ASP A 180 5.18 22.05 -7.51
C ASP A 180 6.06 21.75 -8.74
N ASP A 181 7.13 22.52 -8.95
CA ASP A 181 8.05 22.31 -10.08
C ASP A 181 8.78 20.97 -10.01
N LEU A 182 9.21 20.55 -8.82
CA LEU A 182 9.86 19.24 -8.64
C LEU A 182 8.86 18.10 -8.91
N LEU A 183 7.63 18.21 -8.38
CA LEU A 183 6.58 17.22 -8.59
C LEU A 183 6.15 17.12 -10.05
N ARG A 184 6.08 18.26 -10.76
CA ARG A 184 5.81 18.29 -12.21
C ARG A 184 6.96 17.71 -13.02
N THR A 185 8.21 17.97 -12.63
CA THR A 185 9.39 17.34 -13.23
C THR A 185 9.38 15.83 -13.04
N ALA A 186 8.89 15.34 -11.90
CA ALA A 186 8.63 13.91 -11.67
C ALA A 186 7.48 13.34 -12.52
N GLY A 187 6.73 14.18 -13.23
CA GLY A 187 5.72 13.80 -14.22
C GLY A 187 4.27 13.92 -13.77
N LEU A 188 4.00 14.59 -12.63
CA LEU A 188 2.63 14.96 -12.27
C LEU A 188 2.08 16.02 -13.23
N SER A 189 0.86 15.81 -13.73
CA SER A 189 0.13 16.86 -14.41
C SER A 189 -0.31 17.93 -13.42
N THR A 190 -0.49 19.17 -13.89
CA THR A 190 -1.02 20.27 -13.08
C THR A 190 -2.35 19.91 -12.42
N SER A 191 -3.23 19.21 -13.14
CA SER A 191 -4.54 18.78 -12.60
C SER A 191 -4.42 17.76 -11.47
N LYS A 192 -3.58 16.72 -11.63
CA LYS A 192 -3.36 15.68 -10.60
C LYS A 192 -2.67 16.27 -9.38
N LEU A 193 -1.66 17.11 -9.60
CA LEU A 193 -0.97 17.83 -8.54
C LEU A 193 -1.96 18.65 -7.70
N ALA A 194 -2.78 19.48 -8.34
CA ALA A 194 -3.78 20.29 -7.63
C ALA A 194 -4.80 19.43 -6.87
N THR A 195 -5.18 18.27 -7.40
CA THR A 195 -6.06 17.32 -6.69
C THR A 195 -5.37 16.71 -5.47
N LEU A 196 -4.11 16.29 -5.60
CA LEU A 196 -3.34 15.74 -4.49
C LEU A 196 -3.10 16.76 -3.39
N ARG A 197 -2.87 18.04 -3.72
CA ARG A 197 -2.81 19.14 -2.74
C ARG A 197 -4.10 19.23 -1.93
N ARG A 198 -5.27 19.26 -2.59
CA ARG A 198 -6.57 19.30 -1.90
C ARG A 198 -6.81 18.08 -1.01
N VAL A 199 -6.38 16.89 -1.45
CA VAL A 199 -6.49 15.67 -0.65
C VAL A 199 -5.57 15.74 0.58
N ALA A 200 -4.32 16.16 0.40
CA ALA A 200 -3.38 16.34 1.49
C ALA A 200 -3.94 17.32 2.54
N ASP A 201 -4.43 18.48 2.10
CA ASP A 201 -5.06 19.47 2.99
C ASP A 201 -6.27 18.88 3.75
N ALA A 202 -7.12 18.10 3.08
CA ALA A 202 -8.28 17.47 3.70
C ALA A 202 -7.90 16.40 4.74
N ILE A 203 -6.80 15.68 4.53
CA ILE A 203 -6.26 14.70 5.48
C ILE A 203 -5.64 15.41 6.69
N GLU A 204 -4.77 16.40 6.47
CA GLU A 204 -4.12 17.18 7.54
C GLU A 204 -5.15 17.91 8.42
N SER A 205 -6.18 18.49 7.80
CA SER A 205 -7.29 19.14 8.52
C SER A 205 -8.28 18.16 9.16
N LYS A 206 -8.06 16.84 9.02
CA LYS A 206 -8.91 15.75 9.51
C LYS A 206 -10.34 15.73 8.97
N LEU A 207 -10.66 16.57 7.98
CA LEU A 207 -11.91 16.53 7.22
C LEU A 207 -12.09 15.18 6.50
N LEU A 208 -10.97 14.53 6.18
CA LEU A 208 -10.91 13.21 5.58
C LEU A 208 -9.99 12.30 6.40
N ASN A 209 -10.54 11.25 6.99
CA ASN A 209 -9.76 10.26 7.72
C ASN A 209 -10.35 8.86 7.51
N GLU A 210 -9.55 7.84 7.81
CA GLU A 210 -9.93 6.45 7.56
C GLU A 210 -11.13 6.01 8.36
N THR A 211 -11.19 6.35 9.65
CA THR A 211 -12.30 5.98 10.55
C THR A 211 -13.63 6.50 10.04
N LEU A 212 -13.66 7.74 9.53
CA LEU A 212 -14.85 8.32 8.90
C LEU A 212 -15.29 7.50 7.68
N LEU A 213 -14.36 7.15 6.79
CA LEU A 213 -14.68 6.41 5.56
C LEU A 213 -15.10 4.96 5.82
N GLU A 214 -14.45 4.29 6.77
CA GLU A 214 -14.78 2.90 7.15
C GLU A 214 -16.15 2.80 7.84
N GLY A 215 -16.61 3.87 8.49
CA GLY A 215 -17.93 3.94 9.11
C GLY A 215 -19.10 4.19 8.15
N LEU A 216 -18.83 4.54 6.89
CA LEU A 216 -19.85 4.88 5.90
C LEU A 216 -20.16 3.70 4.96
N PRO A 217 -21.43 3.52 4.54
CA PRO A 217 -21.76 2.68 3.40
C PRO A 217 -21.00 3.12 2.13
N SER A 218 -20.60 2.18 1.28
CA SER A 218 -19.78 2.49 0.09
C SER A 218 -20.35 3.59 -0.82
N PRO A 219 -21.67 3.68 -1.09
CA PRO A 219 -22.22 4.78 -1.88
C PRO A 219 -22.05 6.15 -1.21
N GLU A 220 -22.19 6.23 0.11
CA GLU A 220 -22.05 7.47 0.89
C GLU A 220 -20.58 7.89 0.97
N ALA A 221 -19.68 6.94 1.23
CA ALA A 221 -18.24 7.18 1.15
C ALA A 221 -17.87 7.73 -0.22
N ALA A 222 -18.29 7.08 -1.31
CA ALA A 222 -18.03 7.54 -2.68
C ALA A 222 -18.60 8.94 -2.95
N ALA A 223 -19.80 9.25 -2.44
CA ALA A 223 -20.39 10.57 -2.57
C ALA A 223 -19.56 11.65 -1.84
N LEU A 224 -19.09 11.36 -0.63
CA LEU A 224 -18.18 12.22 0.11
C LEU A 224 -16.86 12.46 -0.65
N LEU A 225 -16.24 11.40 -1.17
CA LEU A 225 -14.97 11.51 -1.89
C LEU A 225 -15.08 12.38 -3.15
N ARG A 226 -16.21 12.29 -3.86
CA ARG A 226 -16.48 13.07 -5.08
C ARG A 226 -16.67 14.57 -4.83
N GLN A 227 -16.83 14.99 -3.57
CA GLN A 227 -16.84 16.42 -3.22
C GLN A 227 -15.46 17.06 -3.43
N ILE A 228 -14.38 16.27 -3.42
CA ILE A 228 -13.03 16.74 -3.71
C ILE A 228 -12.90 16.91 -5.23
N LYS A 229 -12.76 18.16 -5.67
CA LYS A 229 -12.53 18.48 -7.09
C LYS A 229 -11.37 17.66 -7.65
N GLY A 230 -11.63 16.91 -8.72
CA GLY A 230 -10.66 16.01 -9.35
C GLY A 230 -10.83 14.52 -8.99
N ILE A 231 -11.75 14.19 -8.08
CA ILE A 231 -12.19 12.82 -7.81
C ILE A 231 -13.56 12.61 -8.49
N GLY A 232 -13.58 11.73 -9.50
CA GLY A 232 -14.76 11.46 -10.33
C GLY A 232 -15.51 10.19 -9.95
N SER A 233 -16.50 9.85 -10.77
CA SER A 233 -17.24 8.59 -10.70
C SER A 233 -16.47 7.39 -11.22
#